data_AF-A0A6D2HGB4-F1
#
_entry.id   AF-A0A6D2HGB4-F1
#
_cell.length_a   1.000
_cell.length_b   1.000
_cell.length_c   1.000
_cell.angle_alpha   90.00
_cell.angle_beta   90.00
_cell.angle_gamma   90.00
#
_symmetry.space_group_name_H-M   'P 1'
#
loop_
_entity.id
_entity.type
_entity.pdbx_description
1 polymer ?
#
loop_
_entity_poly.entity_id
_entity_poly.type
_entity_poly.pdbx_seq_one_letter_code
_entity_poly.pdbx_strand_id
1 'polypeptide(L)'
;MEAFGGFVMDEQAIQVENVFLQFLKSFRLDANKPELYYEAEIEAIRGGESTMMYIDFSHVMGFNDDLQKAIADEYLRFEPYLRNACKRFVIEMNPSFISDETPNKDINVSFYNLPFTKRLRELTTAEIGKLVSVTGVVTRTSEVRPELLYGTFKCLDCGSVIKNVEQQFKYTQPTICVSPTCLNRAKWALLRQESKFADWQRVRMQETSKEIPAGSLPRSLDVILRHEIVEQARAGDTVIFTGTVVVIPDISALAAPGERAECRRDSSQKSSTAGHEGVKGLKALGVRDLSYRLAFIANSVQIADGSRSTDMRNRQNDSNEDDQQQFTTEELDEIQQMRNTPDYFNKLVGSMAPTVFGHQDIKRAVLLMLLGGVHKTTHEGINLRGDINVCIVGDPSCAKSQFLKYTAGIVPRSVYTSGKSSSAAGLTATVAKEPETGEFCIEAGALMLADNGICCIDEFDKMDIKDQVAIHEAMEQQTISITKAGIQATLNARTSILAAANPVGGRYDKSKPLKYNVNLPPAILSRFDLVYVMIDDPDEVTDYHIAHHIVRVHQKHEALTWFVSKDMKIKC
;
A
#
# COMPACT_ATOMS: atom_id res chain seq x y z
N MET A 1 -10.67 15.09 -51.65
CA MET A 1 -9.94 13.81 -51.62
C MET A 1 -8.74 14.02 -50.71
N GLU A 2 -8.69 13.25 -49.62
CA GLU A 2 -7.57 13.04 -48.71
C GLU A 2 -6.95 14.27 -48.01
N ALA A 3 -7.66 14.77 -46.99
CA ALA A 3 -7.09 15.63 -45.94
C ALA A 3 -7.71 15.25 -44.59
N PHE A 4 -7.43 14.04 -44.14
CA PHE A 4 -7.52 13.67 -42.73
C PHE A 4 -6.20 12.97 -42.41
N GLY A 5 -5.50 13.48 -41.40
CA GLY A 5 -4.20 12.98 -40.99
C GLY A 5 -4.24 11.46 -40.87
N GLY A 6 -3.39 10.80 -41.66
CA GLY A 6 -3.16 9.38 -41.47
C GLY A 6 -2.70 9.18 -40.03
N PHE A 7 -3.51 8.48 -39.24
CA PHE A 7 -3.03 7.90 -38.01
C PHE A 7 -1.87 7.00 -38.42
N VAL A 8 -0.64 7.37 -38.04
CA VAL A 8 0.50 6.46 -38.17
C VAL A 8 0.19 5.34 -37.19
N MET A 9 -0.36 4.25 -37.71
CA MET A 9 -0.63 3.06 -36.92
C MET A 9 0.71 2.45 -36.55
N ASP A 10 0.94 2.32 -35.27
CA ASP A 10 2.14 1.75 -34.71
C ASP A 10 2.17 0.24 -34.98
N GLU A 11 2.95 -0.18 -35.98
CA GLU A 11 3.05 -1.58 -36.40
C GLU A 11 3.52 -2.50 -35.26
N GLN A 12 4.40 -1.99 -34.38
CA GLN A 12 4.88 -2.74 -33.22
C GLN A 12 3.76 -2.97 -32.21
N ALA A 13 2.92 -1.96 -31.95
CA ALA A 13 1.81 -2.08 -31.02
C ALA A 13 0.76 -3.11 -31.49
N ILE A 14 0.51 -3.19 -32.79
CA ILE A 14 -0.40 -4.18 -33.39
C ILE A 14 0.19 -5.60 -33.27
N GLN A 15 1.50 -5.75 -33.44
CA GLN A 15 2.16 -7.04 -33.23
C GLN A 15 2.04 -7.49 -31.77
N VAL A 16 2.31 -6.59 -30.81
CA VAL A 16 2.14 -6.85 -29.37
C VAL A 16 0.70 -7.22 -29.06
N GLU A 17 -0.29 -6.51 -29.62
CA GLU A 17 -1.72 -6.83 -29.47
C GLU A 17 -2.03 -8.28 -29.91
N ASN A 18 -1.54 -8.69 -31.08
CA ASN A 18 -1.81 -10.03 -31.61
C ASN A 18 -1.09 -11.13 -30.83
N VAL A 19 0.15 -10.90 -30.39
CA VAL A 19 0.92 -11.84 -29.56
C VAL A 19 0.25 -12.00 -28.19
N PHE A 20 -0.20 -10.89 -27.60
CA PHE A 20 -0.92 -10.91 -26.33
C PHE A 20 -2.27 -11.64 -26.44
N LEU A 21 -3.00 -11.44 -27.54
CA LEU A 21 -4.22 -12.19 -27.82
C LEU A 21 -3.96 -13.70 -27.98
N GLN A 22 -2.85 -14.08 -28.63
CA GLN A 22 -2.43 -15.49 -28.70
C GLN A 22 -2.07 -16.05 -27.33
N PHE A 23 -1.40 -15.27 -26.48
CA PHE A 23 -1.09 -15.65 -25.11
C PHE A 23 -2.38 -15.99 -24.33
N LEU A 24 -3.38 -15.10 -24.35
CA LEU A 24 -4.65 -15.31 -23.66
C LEU A 24 -5.38 -16.60 -24.11
N LYS A 25 -5.28 -16.95 -25.39
CA LYS A 25 -5.90 -18.16 -25.95
C LYS A 25 -5.15 -19.45 -25.67
N SER A 26 -3.83 -19.38 -25.51
CA SER A 26 -2.98 -20.58 -25.51
C SER A 26 -2.47 -20.96 -24.13
N PHE A 27 -2.50 -20.05 -23.15
CA PHE A 27 -1.87 -20.24 -21.86
C PHE A 27 -2.56 -21.30 -20.99
N ARG A 28 -1.76 -22.20 -20.41
CA ARG A 28 -2.17 -23.29 -19.53
C ARG A 28 -1.27 -23.34 -18.30
N LEU A 29 -1.86 -23.53 -17.12
CA LEU A 29 -1.14 -23.55 -15.84
C LEU A 29 -0.42 -24.88 -15.61
N ASP A 30 -1.09 -25.99 -15.96
CA ASP A 30 -0.53 -27.34 -15.94
C ASP A 30 -0.78 -28.01 -17.29
N ALA A 31 0.22 -28.68 -17.86
CA ALA A 31 0.05 -29.45 -19.09
C ALA A 31 -0.99 -30.59 -18.95
N ASN A 32 -1.29 -31.02 -17.72
CA ASN A 32 -2.20 -32.11 -17.39
C ASN A 32 -3.65 -31.69 -17.14
N LYS A 33 -3.93 -30.40 -16.92
CA LYS A 33 -5.31 -29.90 -16.80
C LYS A 33 -5.79 -29.40 -18.18
N PRO A 34 -6.95 -29.86 -18.68
CA PRO A 34 -7.44 -29.47 -20.00
C PRO A 34 -8.00 -28.04 -20.06
N GLU A 35 -8.22 -27.41 -18.90
CA GLU A 35 -8.87 -26.10 -18.79
C GLU A 35 -7.86 -24.97 -19.02
N LEU A 36 -8.23 -24.03 -19.91
CA LEU A 36 -7.48 -22.80 -20.13
C LEU A 36 -7.75 -21.84 -18.97
N TYR A 37 -6.68 -21.34 -18.36
CA TYR A 37 -6.78 -20.54 -17.13
C TYR A 37 -7.59 -19.25 -17.34
N TYR A 38 -7.33 -18.53 -18.44
CA TYR A 38 -8.01 -17.27 -18.73
C TYR A 38 -9.43 -17.45 -19.28
N GLU A 39 -9.83 -18.65 -19.71
CA GLU A 39 -11.23 -18.94 -20.05
C GLU A 39 -12.11 -19.00 -18.81
N ALA A 40 -11.60 -19.61 -17.73
CA ALA A 40 -12.28 -19.61 -16.43
C ALA A 40 -12.45 -18.17 -15.89
N GLU A 41 -11.46 -17.31 -16.12
CA GLU A 41 -11.53 -15.88 -15.76
C GLU A 41 -12.65 -15.15 -16.53
N ILE A 42 -12.87 -15.50 -17.80
CA ILE A 42 -14.00 -14.96 -18.59
C ILE A 42 -15.34 -15.46 -18.06
N GLU A 43 -15.44 -16.72 -17.69
CA GLU A 43 -16.67 -17.27 -17.11
C GLU A 43 -17.00 -16.57 -15.78
N ALA A 44 -15.99 -16.23 -14.98
CA ALA A 44 -16.17 -15.38 -13.79
C ALA A 44 -16.63 -13.95 -14.15
N ILE A 45 -16.08 -13.35 -15.21
CA ILE A 45 -16.55 -12.05 -15.76
C ILE A 45 -17.97 -12.15 -16.32
N ARG A 46 -18.44 -13.34 -16.72
CA ARG A 46 -19.82 -13.54 -17.15
C ARG A 46 -20.77 -13.57 -15.97
N GLY A 47 -20.35 -14.17 -14.85
CA GLY A 47 -21.13 -14.26 -13.62
C GLY A 47 -21.20 -12.94 -12.84
N GLY A 48 -20.14 -12.13 -12.88
CA GLY A 48 -20.10 -10.79 -12.29
C GLY A 48 -20.36 -9.69 -13.32
N GLU A 49 -20.88 -8.53 -12.93
CA GLU A 49 -20.96 -7.37 -13.84
C GLU A 49 -19.60 -6.71 -14.13
N SER A 50 -18.50 -7.36 -13.73
CA SER A 50 -17.16 -6.80 -13.77
C SER A 50 -16.66 -6.44 -15.18
N THR A 51 -15.83 -5.42 -15.20
CA THR A 51 -15.17 -4.80 -16.35
C THR A 51 -13.66 -4.97 -16.31
N MET A 52 -13.11 -5.60 -15.27
CA MET A 52 -11.67 -5.87 -15.13
C MET A 52 -11.33 -7.35 -15.34
N MET A 53 -10.25 -7.57 -16.11
CA MET A 53 -9.59 -8.86 -16.29
C MET A 53 -8.23 -8.84 -15.58
N TYR A 54 -8.05 -9.74 -14.62
CA TYR A 54 -6.80 -9.87 -13.86
C TYR A 54 -5.86 -10.85 -14.54
N ILE A 55 -4.60 -10.44 -14.73
CA ILE A 55 -3.58 -11.24 -15.42
C ILE A 55 -2.33 -11.30 -14.56
N ASP A 56 -1.89 -12.52 -14.23
CA ASP A 56 -0.61 -12.74 -13.57
C ASP A 56 0.54 -12.43 -14.55
N PHE A 57 1.45 -11.56 -14.14
CA PHE A 57 2.60 -11.17 -14.93
C PHE A 57 3.65 -12.29 -15.03
N SER A 58 3.69 -13.22 -14.07
CA SER A 58 4.55 -14.41 -14.11
C SER A 58 4.21 -15.32 -15.28
N HIS A 59 2.92 -15.39 -15.66
CA HIS A 59 2.47 -16.15 -16.82
C HIS A 59 2.95 -15.53 -18.14
N VAL A 60 2.92 -14.19 -18.23
CA VAL A 60 3.42 -13.45 -19.39
C VAL A 60 4.91 -13.68 -19.57
N MET A 61 5.66 -13.64 -18.46
CA MET A 61 7.09 -13.95 -18.41
C MET A 61 7.40 -15.38 -18.87
N GLY A 62 6.59 -16.36 -18.47
CA GLY A 62 6.77 -17.76 -18.89
C GLY A 62 6.47 -18.03 -20.36
N PHE A 63 5.63 -17.21 -21.01
CA PHE A 63 5.23 -17.42 -22.40
C PHE A 63 6.20 -16.78 -23.40
N ASN A 64 6.54 -15.50 -23.22
CA ASN A 64 7.41 -14.78 -24.14
C ASN A 64 8.15 -13.60 -23.48
N ASP A 65 9.48 -13.67 -23.48
CA ASP A 65 10.37 -12.63 -22.96
C ASP A 65 10.21 -11.27 -23.67
N ASP A 66 9.95 -11.27 -24.98
CA ASP A 66 9.83 -10.03 -25.76
C ASP A 66 8.53 -9.29 -25.43
N LEU A 67 7.43 -10.04 -25.25
CA LEU A 67 6.15 -9.51 -24.81
C LEU A 67 6.27 -8.89 -23.42
N GLN A 68 6.94 -9.59 -22.50
CA GLN A 68 7.17 -9.10 -21.15
C GLN A 68 7.96 -7.79 -21.17
N LYS A 69 9.07 -7.72 -21.91
CA LYS A 69 9.90 -6.50 -22.00
C LYS A 69 9.11 -5.33 -22.57
N ALA A 70 8.35 -5.55 -23.65
CA ALA A 70 7.52 -4.51 -24.25
C ALA A 70 6.50 -3.95 -23.24
N ILE A 71 5.79 -4.82 -22.51
CA ILE A 71 4.79 -4.41 -21.51
C ILE A 71 5.46 -3.75 -20.30
N ALA A 72 6.62 -4.24 -19.84
CA ALA A 72 7.30 -3.71 -18.67
C ALA A 72 7.91 -2.31 -18.93
N ASP A 73 8.57 -2.11 -20.07
CA ASP A 73 9.29 -0.87 -20.37
C ASP A 73 8.38 0.24 -20.94
N GLU A 74 7.34 -0.08 -21.71
CA GLU A 74 6.49 0.91 -22.37
C GLU A 74 4.99 0.65 -22.14
N TYR A 75 4.62 0.36 -20.90
CA TYR A 75 3.23 0.04 -20.52
C TYR A 75 2.22 1.10 -20.99
N LEU A 76 2.50 2.39 -20.73
CA LEU A 76 1.56 3.48 -21.01
C LEU A 76 1.23 3.59 -22.52
N ARG A 77 2.18 3.21 -23.39
CA ARG A 77 1.98 3.19 -24.85
C ARG A 77 1.10 2.02 -25.26
N PHE A 78 1.31 0.84 -24.68
CA PHE A 78 0.62 -0.39 -25.06
C PHE A 78 -0.72 -0.61 -24.34
N GLU A 79 -1.00 0.08 -23.24
CA GLU A 79 -2.25 -0.01 -22.47
C GLU A 79 -3.53 -0.02 -23.34
N PRO A 80 -3.77 0.93 -24.27
CA PRO A 80 -5.00 0.91 -25.08
C PRO A 80 -5.08 -0.29 -26.04
N TYR A 81 -3.94 -0.79 -26.50
CA TYR A 81 -3.86 -1.96 -27.38
C TYR A 81 -4.10 -3.26 -26.60
N LEU A 82 -3.55 -3.38 -25.39
CA LEU A 82 -3.85 -4.50 -24.49
C LEU A 82 -5.34 -4.55 -24.13
N ARG A 83 -5.94 -3.38 -23.87
CA ARG A 83 -7.39 -3.23 -23.66
C ARG A 83 -8.19 -3.74 -24.87
N ASN A 84 -7.75 -3.40 -26.08
CA ASN A 84 -8.37 -3.86 -27.32
C ASN A 84 -8.22 -5.38 -27.52
N ALA A 85 -7.04 -5.95 -27.22
CA ALA A 85 -6.81 -7.39 -27.27
C ALA A 85 -7.74 -8.16 -26.33
N CYS A 86 -7.88 -7.72 -25.08
CA CYS A 86 -8.82 -8.32 -24.12
C CYS A 86 -10.27 -8.19 -24.59
N LYS A 87 -10.65 -7.03 -25.13
CA LYS A 87 -11.98 -6.84 -25.72
C LYS A 87 -12.24 -7.83 -26.86
N ARG A 88 -11.28 -7.99 -27.79
CA ARG A 88 -11.38 -8.96 -28.89
C ARG A 88 -11.50 -10.40 -28.38
N PHE A 89 -10.68 -10.76 -27.39
CA PHE A 89 -10.70 -12.09 -26.77
C PHE A 89 -12.06 -12.41 -26.13
N VAL A 90 -12.64 -11.46 -25.39
CA VAL A 90 -13.97 -11.64 -24.77
C VAL A 90 -15.08 -11.72 -25.81
N ILE A 91 -15.00 -10.93 -26.88
CA ILE A 91 -15.98 -10.97 -27.99
C ILE A 91 -15.99 -12.32 -28.70
N GLU A 92 -14.82 -12.91 -28.95
CA GLU A 92 -14.70 -14.20 -29.63
C GLU A 92 -15.26 -15.35 -28.79
N MET A 93 -15.02 -15.34 -27.48
CA MET A 93 -15.47 -16.40 -26.58
C MET A 93 -16.95 -16.27 -26.20
N ASN A 94 -17.46 -15.03 -26.07
CA ASN A 94 -18.86 -14.75 -25.72
C ASN A 94 -19.52 -13.80 -26.71
N PRO A 95 -20.08 -14.33 -27.81
CA PRO A 95 -20.83 -13.53 -28.78
C PRO A 95 -22.10 -12.88 -28.19
N SER A 96 -22.65 -13.43 -27.10
CA SER A 96 -23.90 -13.00 -26.45
C SER A 96 -23.72 -11.90 -25.40
N PHE A 97 -22.49 -11.52 -25.05
CA PHE A 97 -22.24 -10.46 -24.06
C PHE A 97 -22.51 -9.06 -24.61
N ILE A 98 -22.53 -8.90 -25.94
CA ILE A 98 -22.94 -7.65 -26.58
C ILE A 98 -24.43 -7.75 -26.91
N SER A 99 -25.29 -7.48 -25.93
CA SER A 99 -26.63 -7.00 -26.23
C SER A 99 -26.56 -5.54 -26.68
N ASP A 100 -27.38 -5.17 -27.66
CA ASP A 100 -27.44 -3.88 -28.36
C ASP A 100 -27.59 -2.62 -27.47
N GLU A 101 -27.67 -2.76 -26.14
CA GLU A 101 -27.89 -1.64 -25.21
C GLU A 101 -26.59 -0.95 -24.75
N THR A 102 -25.41 -1.60 -24.78
CA THR A 102 -24.13 -0.93 -24.44
C THR A 102 -22.92 -1.44 -25.25
N PRO A 103 -22.74 -1.02 -26.53
CA PRO A 103 -21.57 -1.36 -27.35
C PRO A 103 -20.22 -0.78 -26.83
N ASN A 104 -20.24 -0.13 -25.67
CA ASN A 104 -19.19 0.72 -25.11
C ASN A 104 -18.65 0.25 -23.77
N LYS A 105 -18.99 -0.97 -23.30
CA LYS A 105 -18.37 -1.53 -22.09
C LYS A 105 -16.91 -1.88 -22.41
N ASP A 106 -16.01 -1.07 -21.88
CA ASP A 106 -14.56 -1.24 -22.05
C ASP A 106 -14.07 -2.21 -20.97
N ILE A 107 -13.21 -3.16 -21.37
CA ILE A 107 -12.64 -4.15 -20.45
C ILE A 107 -11.23 -3.72 -20.11
N ASN A 108 -10.97 -3.40 -18.85
CA ASN A 108 -9.64 -3.00 -18.39
C ASN A 108 -8.80 -4.22 -18.02
N VAL A 109 -7.49 -4.08 -18.19
CA VAL A 109 -6.51 -5.14 -17.94
C VAL A 109 -5.73 -4.79 -16.70
N SER A 110 -5.73 -5.66 -15.69
CA SER A 110 -5.04 -5.47 -14.42
C SER A 110 -3.94 -6.51 -14.24
N PHE A 111 -2.68 -6.06 -14.33
CA PHE A 111 -1.53 -6.94 -14.08
C PHE A 111 -1.24 -7.05 -12.59
N TYR A 112 -0.94 -8.26 -12.13
CA TYR A 112 -0.58 -8.53 -10.73
C TYR A 112 0.57 -9.53 -10.64
N ASN A 113 1.15 -9.67 -9.44
CA ASN A 113 2.27 -10.57 -9.17
C ASN A 113 3.52 -10.30 -10.05
N LEU A 114 3.98 -9.04 -10.07
CA LEU A 114 5.26 -8.71 -10.68
C LEU A 114 6.41 -9.21 -9.81
N PRO A 115 7.44 -9.85 -10.40
CA PRO A 115 8.57 -10.39 -9.63
C PRO A 115 9.46 -9.29 -9.03
N PHE A 116 9.46 -8.09 -9.62
CA PHE A 116 10.28 -6.96 -9.16
C PHE A 116 9.40 -5.90 -8.49
N THR A 117 9.38 -5.92 -7.16
CA THR A 117 8.83 -4.85 -6.34
C THR A 117 9.91 -3.79 -6.06
N LYS A 118 9.60 -2.52 -6.31
CA LYS A 118 10.47 -1.37 -6.07
C LYS A 118 10.02 -0.60 -4.85
N ARG A 119 10.98 0.05 -4.19
CA ARG A 119 10.71 0.94 -3.05
C ARG A 119 10.25 2.31 -3.53
N LEU A 120 9.49 3.04 -2.73
CA LEU A 120 9.08 4.42 -3.09
C LEU A 120 10.29 5.33 -3.35
N ARG A 121 11.42 5.11 -2.66
CA ARG A 121 12.66 5.88 -2.85
C ARG A 121 13.37 5.61 -4.18
N GLU A 122 13.16 4.44 -4.76
CA GLU A 122 13.79 4.01 -6.01
C GLU A 122 13.04 4.52 -7.24
N LEU A 123 11.83 5.07 -7.05
CA LEU A 123 11.05 5.70 -8.12
C LEU A 123 11.76 6.98 -8.57
N THR A 124 12.41 6.88 -9.72
CA THR A 124 13.07 8.00 -10.41
C THR A 124 12.34 8.32 -11.71
N THR A 125 12.75 9.39 -12.39
CA THR A 125 12.18 9.80 -13.68
C THR A 125 12.40 8.76 -14.80
N ALA A 126 13.34 7.82 -14.64
CA ALA A 126 13.55 6.74 -15.60
C ALA A 126 12.41 5.70 -15.62
N GLU A 127 11.58 5.68 -14.59
CA GLU A 127 10.47 4.73 -14.42
C GLU A 127 9.13 5.26 -14.97
N ILE A 128 9.13 6.45 -15.57
CA ILE A 128 7.92 7.05 -16.12
C ILE A 128 7.43 6.20 -17.31
N GLY A 129 6.15 5.82 -17.27
CA GLY A 129 5.53 5.01 -18.32
C GLY A 129 5.84 3.51 -18.27
N LYS A 130 6.69 3.06 -17.33
CA LYS A 130 6.99 1.65 -17.08
C LYS A 130 5.99 1.01 -16.14
N LEU A 131 5.78 -0.30 -16.27
CA LEU A 131 5.01 -1.09 -15.31
C LEU A 131 5.89 -1.41 -14.10
N VAL A 132 5.54 -0.84 -12.95
CA VAL A 132 6.28 -1.01 -11.69
C VAL A 132 5.32 -1.46 -10.60
N SER A 133 5.81 -2.31 -9.71
CA SER A 133 5.12 -2.65 -8.47
C SER A 133 5.76 -1.92 -7.29
N VAL A 134 4.97 -1.27 -6.46
CA VAL A 134 5.41 -0.47 -5.32
C VAL A 134 4.69 -0.93 -4.07
N THR A 135 5.44 -1.19 -2.99
CA THR A 135 4.90 -1.60 -1.70
C THR A 135 4.87 -0.42 -0.73
N GLY A 136 3.78 -0.27 0.01
CA GLY A 136 3.71 0.74 1.07
C GLY A 136 2.47 0.62 1.93
N VAL A 137 2.39 1.49 2.93
CA VAL A 137 1.24 1.58 3.83
C VAL A 137 0.34 2.71 3.38
N VAL A 138 -0.97 2.47 3.28
CA VAL A 138 -1.94 3.51 2.98
C VAL A 138 -2.19 4.34 4.22
N THR A 139 -1.93 5.65 4.14
CA THR A 139 -2.12 6.56 5.29
C THR A 139 -3.44 7.28 5.22
N ARG A 140 -3.86 7.69 4.02
CA ARG A 140 -5.06 8.50 3.79
C ARG A 140 -5.75 8.07 2.51
N THR A 141 -7.07 8.05 2.53
CA THR A 141 -7.92 7.75 1.37
C THR A 141 -8.90 8.91 1.16
N SER A 142 -9.06 9.37 -0.08
CA SER A 142 -10.13 10.29 -0.45
C SER A 142 -11.44 9.54 -0.66
N GLU A 143 -12.55 10.27 -0.70
CA GLU A 143 -13.81 9.74 -1.20
C GLU A 143 -13.71 9.42 -2.70
N VAL A 144 -14.54 8.49 -3.16
CA VAL A 144 -14.65 8.13 -4.57
C VAL A 144 -15.41 9.25 -5.30
N ARG A 145 -14.85 9.69 -6.42
CA ARG A 145 -15.48 10.69 -7.28
C ARG A 145 -15.53 10.17 -8.71
N PRO A 146 -16.55 10.54 -9.52
CA PRO A 146 -16.56 10.20 -10.93
C PRO A 146 -15.59 11.12 -11.72
N GLU A 147 -14.66 10.52 -12.47
CA GLU A 147 -13.78 11.15 -13.46
C GLU A 147 -14.43 11.04 -14.85
N LEU A 148 -14.40 12.11 -15.63
CA LEU A 148 -14.78 12.06 -17.04
C LEU A 148 -13.60 11.53 -17.86
N LEU A 149 -13.67 10.32 -18.39
CA LEU A 149 -12.62 9.77 -19.26
C LEU A 149 -12.80 10.20 -20.72
N TYR A 150 -14.02 10.02 -21.24
CA TYR A 150 -14.38 10.41 -22.60
C TYR A 150 -15.60 11.33 -22.59
N GLY A 151 -15.37 12.57 -23.00
CA GLY A 151 -16.42 13.57 -23.15
C GLY A 151 -17.10 13.48 -24.49
N THR A 152 -18.44 13.49 -24.47
CA THR A 152 -19.24 13.74 -25.66
C THR A 152 -19.69 15.21 -25.66
N PHE A 153 -19.26 15.97 -26.66
CA PHE A 153 -19.52 17.41 -26.75
C PHE A 153 -20.48 17.73 -27.88
N LYS A 154 -21.47 18.58 -27.60
CA LYS A 154 -22.39 19.13 -28.58
C LYS A 154 -21.99 20.56 -28.92
N CYS A 155 -21.88 20.85 -30.22
CA CYS A 155 -21.68 22.21 -30.71
C CYS A 155 -22.97 23.03 -30.51
N LEU A 156 -22.87 24.21 -29.90
CA LEU A 156 -24.05 25.07 -29.69
C LEU A 156 -24.52 25.79 -30.96
N ASP A 157 -23.63 26.01 -31.94
CA ASP A 157 -23.96 26.74 -33.16
C ASP A 157 -24.58 25.84 -34.25
N CYS A 158 -24.11 24.60 -34.42
CA CYS A 158 -24.61 23.68 -35.45
C CYS A 158 -25.30 22.41 -34.90
N GLY A 159 -25.26 22.18 -33.59
CA GLY A 159 -25.89 21.02 -32.97
C GLY A 159 -25.17 19.68 -33.18
N SER A 160 -24.04 19.64 -33.91
CA SER A 160 -23.30 18.39 -34.14
C SER A 160 -22.71 17.84 -32.84
N VAL A 161 -22.81 16.53 -32.66
CA VAL A 161 -22.28 15.82 -31.49
C VAL A 161 -20.93 15.19 -31.86
N ILE A 162 -19.89 15.52 -31.10
CA ILE A 162 -18.55 14.94 -31.19
C ILE A 162 -18.41 13.98 -30.01
N LYS A 163 -18.34 12.69 -30.31
CA LYS A 163 -18.21 11.62 -29.31
C LYS A 163 -16.73 11.29 -29.06
N ASN A 164 -16.45 10.68 -27.91
CA ASN A 164 -15.15 10.09 -27.56
C ASN A 164 -13.97 11.08 -27.53
N VAL A 165 -14.19 12.32 -27.05
CA VAL A 165 -13.08 13.25 -26.82
C VAL A 165 -12.38 12.87 -25.51
N GLU A 166 -11.17 12.33 -25.63
CA GLU A 166 -10.32 11.95 -24.50
C GLU A 166 -9.99 13.14 -23.60
N GLN A 167 -10.12 12.92 -22.29
CA GLN A 167 -9.76 13.86 -21.25
C GLN A 167 -8.41 13.45 -20.65
N GLN A 168 -7.33 14.11 -21.07
CA GLN A 168 -5.98 13.82 -20.57
C GLN A 168 -5.63 14.79 -19.43
N PHE A 169 -5.86 14.38 -18.18
CA PHE A 169 -5.52 15.11 -16.93
C PHE A 169 -6.04 16.55 -16.80
N LYS A 170 -6.81 17.01 -17.79
CA LYS A 170 -7.41 18.34 -17.88
C LYS A 170 -8.70 18.19 -18.66
N TYR A 171 -9.69 18.98 -18.28
CA TYR A 171 -10.90 19.13 -19.07
C TYR A 171 -10.56 19.76 -20.44
N THR A 172 -10.62 18.94 -21.48
CA THR A 172 -10.30 19.27 -22.86
C THR A 172 -11.58 19.33 -23.68
N GLN A 173 -11.82 20.48 -24.29
CA GLN A 173 -12.90 20.66 -25.26
C GLN A 173 -12.33 20.51 -26.68
N PRO A 174 -13.12 20.05 -27.66
CA PRO A 174 -12.68 19.96 -29.04
C PRO A 174 -12.31 21.35 -29.59
N THR A 175 -11.20 21.43 -30.34
CA THR A 175 -10.65 22.70 -30.82
C THR A 175 -11.41 23.25 -32.03
N ILE A 176 -11.97 22.38 -32.87
CA ILE A 176 -12.68 22.71 -34.10
C ILE A 176 -13.87 21.77 -34.26
N CYS A 177 -14.96 22.29 -34.81
CA CYS A 177 -16.14 21.50 -35.13
C CYS A 177 -15.94 20.58 -36.35
N VAL A 178 -16.46 19.35 -36.27
CA VAL A 178 -16.37 18.34 -37.34
C VAL A 178 -17.20 18.74 -38.56
N SER A 179 -18.29 19.49 -38.36
CA SER A 179 -19.13 19.94 -39.46
C SER A 179 -18.38 20.96 -40.34
N PRO A 180 -18.23 20.71 -41.65
CA PRO A 180 -17.42 21.56 -42.55
C PRO A 180 -18.02 22.96 -42.73
N THR A 181 -19.29 23.14 -42.37
CA THR A 181 -20.02 24.42 -42.43
C THR A 181 -19.87 25.26 -41.16
N CYS A 182 -19.34 24.71 -40.07
CA CYS A 182 -19.27 25.38 -38.77
C CYS A 182 -17.82 25.69 -38.37
N LEU A 183 -17.53 26.96 -38.11
CA LEU A 183 -16.20 27.45 -37.67
C LEU A 183 -16.11 27.67 -36.16
N ASN A 184 -17.01 27.06 -35.37
CA ASN A 184 -17.00 27.21 -33.92
C ASN A 184 -15.76 26.54 -33.29
N ARG A 185 -15.18 27.22 -32.30
CA ARG A 185 -13.96 26.81 -31.58
C ARG A 185 -14.10 26.79 -30.05
N ALA A 186 -15.15 27.38 -29.50
CA ALA A 186 -15.23 27.63 -28.04
C ALA A 186 -16.58 27.26 -27.42
N LYS A 187 -17.67 27.27 -28.19
CA LYS A 187 -19.02 27.06 -27.64
C LYS A 187 -19.39 25.57 -27.67
N TRP A 188 -18.95 24.86 -26.65
CA TRP A 188 -19.21 23.43 -26.47
C TRP A 188 -20.07 23.17 -25.25
N ALA A 189 -21.08 22.31 -25.39
CA ALA A 189 -21.88 21.79 -24.29
C ALA A 189 -21.55 20.31 -24.07
N LEU A 190 -21.16 19.93 -22.85
CA LEU A 190 -20.92 18.53 -22.50
C LEU A 190 -22.25 17.79 -22.36
N LEU A 191 -22.43 16.71 -23.11
CA LEU A 191 -23.55 15.79 -22.96
C LEU A 191 -23.19 14.71 -21.96
N ARG A 192 -23.58 14.91 -20.69
CA ARG A 192 -23.31 13.96 -19.60
C ARG A 192 -23.87 12.56 -19.87
N GLN A 193 -25.05 12.44 -20.49
CA GLN A 193 -25.71 11.14 -20.73
C GLN A 193 -24.94 10.23 -21.71
N GLU A 194 -24.24 10.82 -22.69
CA GLU A 194 -23.45 10.06 -23.68
C GLU A 194 -21.95 10.07 -23.38
N SER A 195 -21.55 10.63 -22.24
CA SER A 195 -20.15 10.69 -21.81
C SER A 195 -19.80 9.48 -20.96
N LYS A 196 -18.55 9.03 -21.06
CA LYS A 196 -18.04 7.92 -20.25
C LYS A 196 -17.40 8.47 -18.98
N PHE A 197 -17.93 8.05 -17.84
CA PHE A 197 -17.36 8.32 -16.53
C PHE A 197 -16.73 7.05 -15.96
N ALA A 198 -15.67 7.21 -15.20
CA ALA A 198 -15.09 6.15 -14.39
C ALA A 198 -14.88 6.68 -12.98
N ASP A 199 -15.14 5.85 -11.99
CA ASP A 199 -14.87 6.21 -10.61
C ASP A 199 -13.36 6.26 -10.37
N TRP A 200 -12.90 7.29 -9.68
CA TRP A 200 -11.52 7.44 -9.27
C TRP A 200 -11.43 7.77 -7.79
N GLN A 201 -10.32 7.35 -7.19
CA GLN A 201 -10.01 7.61 -5.80
C GLN A 201 -8.53 7.98 -5.68
N ARG A 202 -8.24 8.98 -4.84
CA ARG A 202 -6.86 9.32 -4.48
C ARG A 202 -6.51 8.67 -3.15
N VAL A 203 -5.38 7.99 -3.12
CA VAL A 203 -4.84 7.33 -1.95
C VAL A 203 -3.42 7.83 -1.71
N ARG A 204 -3.11 8.24 -0.48
CA ARG A 204 -1.75 8.58 -0.10
C ARG A 204 -1.09 7.37 0.53
N MET A 205 0.00 6.93 -0.08
CA MET A 205 0.83 5.83 0.39
C MET A 205 2.10 6.37 1.04
N GLN A 206 2.62 5.66 2.04
CA GLN A 206 3.86 5.94 2.74
C GLN A 206 4.79 4.72 2.71
N GLU A 207 6.11 4.97 2.73
CA GLU A 207 7.14 3.93 2.90
C GLU A 207 6.88 3.08 4.16
N THR A 208 7.06 1.76 4.04
CA THR A 208 6.95 0.83 5.17
C THR A 208 8.13 1.01 6.13
N SER A 209 7.87 0.91 7.44
CA SER A 209 8.87 1.14 8.51
C SER A 209 10.16 0.32 8.38
N LYS A 210 10.10 -0.87 7.78
CA LYS A 210 11.25 -1.76 7.57
C LYS A 210 12.28 -1.20 6.58
N GLU A 211 11.84 -0.39 5.64
CA GLU A 211 12.66 0.10 4.54
C GLU A 211 13.27 1.48 4.81
N ILE A 212 12.87 2.12 5.92
CA ILE A 212 13.32 3.47 6.25
C ILE A 212 14.75 3.38 6.82
N PRO A 213 15.74 4.03 6.18
CA PRO A 213 17.08 4.11 6.76
C PRO A 213 17.04 4.96 8.04
N ALA A 214 17.81 4.56 9.04
CA ALA A 214 17.87 5.24 10.33
C ALA A 214 18.16 6.75 10.15
N GLY A 215 17.29 7.60 10.72
CA GLY A 215 17.44 9.06 10.70
C GLY A 215 16.83 9.78 9.50
N SER A 216 16.19 9.08 8.55
CA SER A 216 15.43 9.72 7.46
C SER A 216 13.93 9.80 7.77
N LEU A 217 13.29 10.86 7.28
CA LEU A 217 11.83 10.96 7.27
C LEU A 217 11.23 10.04 6.20
N PRO A 218 10.11 9.35 6.48
CA PRO A 218 9.41 8.52 5.50
C PRO A 218 8.87 9.37 4.35
N ARG A 219 9.06 8.90 3.11
CA ARG A 219 8.46 9.54 1.93
C ARG A 219 7.02 9.08 1.73
N SER A 220 6.21 9.97 1.16
CA SER A 220 4.84 9.68 0.74
C SER A 220 4.66 9.93 -0.75
N LEU A 221 3.78 9.15 -1.36
CA LEU A 221 3.44 9.21 -2.78
C LEU A 221 1.92 9.19 -2.92
N ASP A 222 1.40 10.01 -3.83
CA ASP A 222 -0.03 10.00 -4.17
C ASP A 222 -0.26 8.96 -5.27
N VAL A 223 -1.14 8.00 -4.96
CA VAL A 223 -1.59 6.92 -5.82
C VAL A 223 -3.03 7.20 -6.26
N ILE A 224 -3.32 6.99 -7.53
CA ILE A 224 -4.65 7.15 -8.12
C ILE A 224 -5.17 5.77 -8.49
N LEU A 225 -6.36 5.44 -7.97
CA LEU A 225 -7.11 4.22 -8.27
C LEU A 225 -8.27 4.58 -9.21
N ARG A 226 -8.61 3.70 -10.15
CA ARG A 226 -9.69 3.90 -11.15
C ARG A 226 -10.52 2.64 -11.36
N HIS A 227 -11.81 2.77 -11.68
CA HIS A 227 -12.72 1.64 -11.92
C HIS A 227 -12.84 0.72 -10.68
N GLU A 228 -12.87 -0.61 -10.83
CA GLU A 228 -13.15 -1.57 -9.74
C GLU A 228 -12.08 -1.66 -8.65
N ILE A 229 -10.90 -1.08 -8.85
CA ILE A 229 -9.86 -1.03 -7.82
C ILE A 229 -10.11 0.08 -6.77
N VAL A 230 -11.10 0.96 -6.97
CA VAL A 230 -11.50 1.93 -5.94
C VAL A 230 -12.06 1.20 -4.71
N GLU A 231 -11.92 1.81 -3.53
CA GLU A 231 -12.33 1.28 -2.23
C GLU A 231 -11.67 -0.04 -1.77
N GLN A 232 -10.82 -0.68 -2.59
CA GLN A 232 -10.08 -1.87 -2.18
C GLN A 232 -9.01 -1.56 -1.12
N ALA A 233 -8.42 -0.37 -1.17
CA ALA A 233 -7.39 0.07 -0.23
C ALA A 233 -8.00 0.83 0.96
N ARG A 234 -7.73 0.39 2.18
CA ARG A 234 -8.14 1.10 3.41
C ARG A 234 -6.94 1.74 4.12
N ALA A 235 -7.20 2.80 4.88
CA ALA A 235 -6.17 3.44 5.69
C ALA A 235 -5.66 2.47 6.78
N GLY A 236 -4.34 2.28 6.83
CA GLY A 236 -3.67 1.33 7.73
C GLY A 236 -3.11 0.11 7.01
N ASP A 237 -3.64 -0.26 5.84
CA ASP A 237 -3.27 -1.48 5.14
C ASP A 237 -1.89 -1.38 4.46
N THR A 238 -1.08 -2.43 4.58
CA THR A 238 0.07 -2.62 3.69
C THR A 238 -0.43 -3.18 2.37
N VAL A 239 -0.21 -2.43 1.30
CA VAL A 239 -0.66 -2.78 -0.04
C VAL A 239 0.52 -2.75 -1.00
N ILE A 240 0.40 -3.57 -2.03
CA ILE A 240 1.28 -3.61 -3.18
C ILE A 240 0.46 -3.06 -4.34
N PHE A 241 0.82 -1.87 -4.80
CA PHE A 241 0.22 -1.30 -6.00
C PHE A 241 1.06 -1.68 -7.21
N THR A 242 0.42 -2.26 -8.23
CA THR A 242 1.05 -2.41 -9.54
C THR A 242 0.48 -1.38 -10.48
N GLY A 243 1.33 -0.68 -11.22
CA GLY A 243 0.87 0.38 -12.10
C GLY A 243 1.99 1.13 -12.77
N THR A 244 1.72 2.37 -13.15
CA THR A 244 2.70 3.22 -13.83
C THR A 244 2.93 4.53 -13.09
N VAL A 245 4.18 4.99 -13.13
CA VAL A 245 4.52 6.35 -12.70
C VAL A 245 4.18 7.30 -13.83
N VAL A 246 3.35 8.29 -13.53
CA VAL A 246 2.96 9.35 -14.48
C VAL A 246 3.29 10.71 -13.91
N VAL A 247 3.30 11.68 -14.81
CA VAL A 247 3.61 13.07 -14.48
C VAL A 247 2.33 13.89 -14.67
N ILE A 248 1.82 14.46 -13.58
CA ILE A 248 0.60 15.28 -13.60
C ILE A 248 1.00 16.76 -13.54
N PRO A 249 0.47 17.63 -14.42
CA PRO A 249 0.71 19.06 -14.33
C PRO A 249 0.10 19.62 -13.04
N ASP A 250 0.92 20.23 -12.20
CA ASP A 250 0.46 20.92 -10.98
C ASP A 250 0.12 22.36 -11.33
N ILE A 251 -1.18 22.65 -11.43
CA ILE A 251 -1.72 23.97 -11.74
C ILE A 251 -1.64 24.90 -10.51
N SER A 252 -1.62 24.35 -9.29
CA SER A 252 -1.58 25.12 -8.04
C SER A 252 -0.19 25.71 -7.77
N ALA A 253 0.87 24.96 -8.09
CA ALA A 253 2.24 25.47 -8.06
C ALA A 253 2.51 26.58 -9.10
N LEU A 254 1.61 26.79 -10.07
CA LEU A 254 1.66 27.91 -11.03
C LEU A 254 1.30 29.26 -10.41
N ALA A 255 0.66 29.27 -9.23
CA ALA A 255 0.33 30.50 -8.52
C ALA A 255 1.51 31.07 -7.70
N ALA A 256 2.57 30.28 -7.47
CA ALA A 256 3.75 30.68 -6.72
C ALA A 256 4.74 31.47 -7.63
N PRO A 257 5.16 32.69 -7.24
CA PRO A 257 6.10 33.49 -8.01
C PRO A 257 7.53 32.92 -7.89
N GLY A 258 8.10 32.48 -9.02
CA GLY A 258 9.50 32.04 -9.12
C GLY A 258 9.98 32.09 -10.57
N GLU A 259 11.30 32.23 -10.78
CA GLU A 259 11.92 32.23 -12.12
C GLU A 259 11.71 30.88 -12.81
N ARG A 260 11.19 30.90 -14.04
CA ARG A 260 10.80 29.68 -14.77
C ARG A 260 11.10 29.78 -16.27
N ALA A 261 11.45 28.63 -16.85
CA ALA A 261 11.95 28.48 -18.21
C ALA A 261 10.81 28.24 -19.22
N GLU A 262 10.80 29.03 -20.29
CA GLU A 262 9.81 28.96 -21.37
C GLU A 262 10.32 28.09 -22.54
N CYS A 263 9.48 27.23 -23.11
CA CYS A 263 9.74 26.56 -24.39
C CYS A 263 9.50 27.55 -25.54
N ARG A 264 10.55 28.24 -25.99
CA ARG A 264 10.52 29.12 -27.16
C ARG A 264 10.68 28.28 -28.43
N ARG A 265 9.74 28.38 -29.38
CA ARG A 265 9.99 27.90 -30.76
C ARG A 265 10.96 28.87 -31.42
N ASP A 266 12.17 28.40 -31.70
CA ASP A 266 13.21 29.21 -32.33
C ASP A 266 12.92 29.37 -33.83
N SER A 267 12.23 30.44 -34.20
CA SER A 267 12.14 30.87 -35.59
C SER A 267 13.24 31.89 -35.86
N SER A 268 14.27 31.45 -36.57
CA SER A 268 15.34 32.26 -37.14
C SER A 268 14.80 33.49 -37.89
N GLN A 269 14.91 34.67 -37.29
CA GLN A 269 15.19 35.93 -37.99
C GLN A 269 15.67 37.02 -37.01
N LYS A 270 16.92 37.45 -37.18
CA LYS A 270 17.50 38.63 -36.53
C LYS A 270 16.82 39.90 -37.05
N SER A 271 16.45 40.80 -36.13
CA SER A 271 16.51 42.24 -36.35
C SER A 271 16.83 42.95 -35.03
N SER A 272 17.78 43.86 -35.11
CA SER A 272 18.35 44.65 -34.04
C SER A 272 17.41 45.75 -33.53
N THR A 273 17.81 46.28 -32.37
CA THR A 273 17.60 47.64 -31.82
C THR A 273 16.43 47.88 -30.85
N ALA A 274 16.85 48.21 -29.61
CA ALA A 274 16.27 49.16 -28.65
C ALA A 274 14.94 48.83 -27.95
N GLY A 275 14.96 48.99 -26.62
CA GLY A 275 13.78 49.32 -25.83
C GLY A 275 13.44 48.33 -24.73
N HIS A 276 13.92 48.62 -23.51
CA HIS A 276 13.32 48.12 -22.29
C HIS A 276 11.88 48.62 -22.18
N GLU A 277 10.92 47.83 -22.63
CA GLU A 277 9.52 47.94 -22.21
C GLU A 277 8.88 46.56 -22.31
N GLY A 278 8.82 45.87 -21.18
CA GLY A 278 8.25 44.53 -21.09
C GLY A 278 6.77 44.56 -21.47
N VAL A 279 6.43 43.97 -22.61
CA VAL A 279 5.05 43.80 -23.07
C VAL A 279 4.32 42.85 -22.11
N LYS A 280 3.53 43.39 -21.19
CA LYS A 280 2.62 42.66 -20.29
C LYS A 280 1.38 42.09 -21.02
N GLY A 281 1.57 41.46 -22.19
CA GLY A 281 0.49 40.98 -23.06
C GLY A 281 0.50 39.49 -23.39
N LEU A 282 1.53 38.73 -23.01
CA LEU A 282 1.68 37.34 -23.45
C LEU A 282 0.82 36.29 -22.71
N LYS A 283 0.06 36.67 -21.68
CA LYS A 283 -0.92 35.76 -21.03
C LYS A 283 -2.00 35.23 -21.99
N ALA A 284 -2.29 35.98 -23.06
CA ALA A 284 -3.28 35.59 -24.09
C ALA A 284 -2.73 34.60 -25.14
N LEU A 285 -1.39 34.46 -25.25
CA LEU A 285 -0.74 33.59 -26.23
C LEU A 285 -0.49 32.15 -25.73
N GLY A 286 -0.97 31.82 -24.52
CA GLY A 286 -1.01 30.43 -24.05
C GLY A 286 0.33 29.83 -23.65
N VAL A 287 1.41 30.62 -23.57
CA VAL A 287 2.68 30.17 -22.98
C VAL A 287 2.52 30.20 -21.47
N ARG A 288 2.33 29.03 -20.88
CA ARG A 288 2.24 28.84 -19.43
C ARG A 288 3.38 27.92 -19.01
N ASP A 289 4.01 28.26 -17.90
CA ASP A 289 4.96 27.37 -17.24
C ASP A 289 4.26 26.04 -16.92
N LEU A 290 5.00 24.95 -17.05
CA LEU A 290 4.51 23.61 -16.77
C LEU A 290 5.29 23.08 -15.57
N SER A 291 4.77 23.32 -14.37
CA SER A 291 5.18 22.57 -13.18
C SER A 291 4.49 21.21 -13.18
N TYR A 292 5.27 20.18 -12.89
CA TYR A 292 4.83 18.80 -12.94
C TYR A 292 5.10 18.13 -11.59
N ARG A 293 4.16 17.31 -11.13
CA ARG A 293 4.33 16.42 -9.97
C ARG A 293 4.29 14.97 -10.41
N LEU A 294 5.09 14.12 -9.79
CA LEU A 294 5.00 12.68 -9.98
C LEU A 294 3.78 12.14 -9.23
N ALA A 295 3.01 11.30 -9.90
CA ALA A 295 1.89 10.57 -9.32
C ALA A 295 1.95 9.12 -9.82
N PHE A 296 1.38 8.21 -9.06
CA PHE A 296 1.32 6.80 -9.45
C PHE A 296 -0.11 6.45 -9.84
N ILE A 297 -0.34 5.91 -11.03
CA ILE A 297 -1.63 5.35 -11.41
C ILE A 297 -1.55 3.85 -11.19
N ALA A 298 -2.31 3.35 -10.22
CA ALA A 298 -2.39 1.91 -9.98
C ALA A 298 -3.37 1.28 -10.97
N ASN A 299 -3.00 0.08 -11.40
CA ASN A 299 -3.79 -0.80 -12.24
C ASN A 299 -4.30 -2.04 -11.46
N SER A 300 -3.54 -2.47 -10.45
CA SER A 300 -4.00 -3.46 -9.48
C SER A 300 -3.59 -3.09 -8.06
N VAL A 301 -4.37 -3.58 -7.11
CA VAL A 301 -4.14 -3.44 -5.67
C VAL A 301 -4.08 -4.85 -5.11
N GLN A 302 -3.00 -5.18 -4.43
CA GLN A 302 -2.89 -6.42 -3.66
C GLN A 302 -2.65 -6.06 -2.20
N ILE A 303 -3.49 -6.56 -1.31
CA ILE A 303 -3.28 -6.38 0.13
C ILE A 303 -2.22 -7.40 0.56
N ALA A 304 -1.13 -6.93 1.18
CA ALA A 304 0.02 -7.76 1.53
C ALA A 304 -0.15 -8.56 2.83
N ASP A 305 -1.26 -8.38 3.55
CA ASP A 305 -1.50 -9.11 4.79
C ASP A 305 -1.64 -10.61 4.53
N GLY A 306 -1.02 -11.40 5.40
CA GLY A 306 -0.83 -12.86 5.33
C GLY A 306 -2.09 -13.72 5.24
N SER A 307 -3.23 -13.14 4.93
CA SER A 307 -4.22 -13.83 4.13
C SER A 307 -3.82 -13.68 2.66
N ARG A 308 -2.88 -14.53 2.21
CA ARG A 308 -2.84 -14.99 0.81
C ARG A 308 -4.11 -15.81 0.51
N SER A 309 -5.28 -15.36 0.98
CA SER A 309 -6.56 -15.89 0.58
C SER A 309 -6.70 -15.54 -0.87
N THR A 310 -6.78 -16.61 -1.64
CA THR A 310 -7.11 -16.81 -3.04
C THR A 310 -8.44 -16.14 -3.41
N ASP A 311 -8.67 -14.89 -3.04
CA ASP A 311 -9.96 -14.21 -3.23
C ASP A 311 -9.75 -12.78 -3.72
N MET A 312 -9.39 -12.65 -4.99
CA MET A 312 -9.86 -11.49 -5.77
C MET A 312 -11.27 -11.73 -6.34
N ARG A 313 -11.77 -12.98 -6.38
CA ARG A 313 -13.19 -13.29 -6.62
C ARG A 313 -13.57 -14.61 -5.95
N ASN A 314 -13.91 -14.54 -4.66
CA ASN A 314 -14.69 -15.51 -3.89
C ASN A 314 -14.91 -16.87 -4.57
N ARG A 315 -13.94 -17.78 -4.45
CA ARG A 315 -14.19 -19.21 -4.73
C ARG A 315 -14.39 -19.90 -3.38
N GLN A 316 -15.63 -19.80 -2.87
CA GLN A 316 -16.13 -20.71 -1.84
C GLN A 316 -15.96 -22.16 -2.34
N ASN A 317 -14.91 -22.83 -1.87
CA ASN A 317 -14.98 -24.19 -1.34
C ASN A 317 -13.62 -24.66 -0.79
N ASP A 318 -13.62 -24.88 0.52
CA ASP A 318 -12.95 -25.94 1.28
C ASP A 318 -11.42 -26.11 1.27
N SER A 319 -10.86 -25.70 2.42
CA SER A 319 -10.00 -26.49 3.31
C SER A 319 -8.53 -26.74 2.92
N ASN A 320 -7.64 -26.08 3.66
CA ASN A 320 -6.33 -26.54 4.20
C ASN A 320 -5.28 -27.20 3.27
N GLU A 321 -5.54 -27.41 1.98
CA GLU A 321 -4.60 -28.07 1.05
C GLU A 321 -3.82 -27.09 0.16
N ASP A 322 -4.29 -25.85 0.00
CA ASP A 322 -3.64 -24.88 -0.90
C ASP A 322 -2.42 -24.17 -0.30
N ASP A 323 -2.32 -24.06 1.03
CA ASP A 323 -1.14 -23.47 1.69
C ASP A 323 0.10 -24.36 1.60
N GLN A 324 -0.06 -25.67 1.32
CA GLN A 324 1.08 -26.58 1.11
C GLN A 324 1.77 -26.37 -0.25
N GLN A 325 1.10 -25.73 -1.21
CA GLN A 325 1.60 -25.66 -2.59
C GLN A 325 2.65 -24.56 -2.83
N GLN A 326 2.98 -23.73 -1.84
CA GLN A 326 3.90 -22.59 -2.03
C GLN A 326 5.28 -22.75 -1.40
N PHE A 327 5.50 -23.76 -0.55
CA PHE A 327 6.82 -24.02 0.01
C PHE A 327 7.60 -24.94 -0.92
N THR A 328 8.86 -24.61 -1.15
CA THR A 328 9.75 -25.51 -1.88
C THR A 328 9.90 -26.80 -1.08
N THR A 329 10.14 -27.91 -1.78
CA THR A 329 10.36 -29.22 -1.14
C THR A 329 11.54 -29.20 -0.17
N GLU A 330 12.52 -28.33 -0.41
CA GLU A 330 13.68 -28.13 0.46
C GLU A 330 13.29 -27.42 1.76
N GLU A 331 12.53 -26.34 1.70
CA GLU A 331 12.03 -25.62 2.89
C GLU A 331 11.14 -26.52 3.75
N LEU A 332 10.31 -27.37 3.14
CA LEU A 332 9.48 -28.33 3.88
C LEU A 332 10.33 -29.34 4.65
N ASP A 333 11.43 -29.84 4.08
CA ASP A 333 12.34 -30.75 4.78
C ASP A 333 13.03 -30.03 5.96
N GLU A 334 13.50 -28.80 5.78
CA GLU A 334 14.07 -28.01 6.88
C GLU A 334 13.07 -27.78 8.02
N ILE A 335 11.82 -27.46 7.70
CA ILE A 335 10.74 -27.29 8.69
C ILE A 335 10.48 -28.61 9.43
N GLN A 336 10.45 -29.72 8.71
CA GLN A 336 10.28 -31.05 9.32
C GLN A 336 11.46 -31.40 10.24
N GLN A 337 12.69 -31.11 9.82
CA GLN A 337 13.89 -31.31 10.64
C GLN A 337 13.84 -30.46 11.92
N MET A 338 13.48 -29.17 11.81
CA MET A 338 13.31 -28.29 12.98
C MET A 338 12.25 -28.82 13.96
N ARG A 339 11.10 -29.25 13.43
CA ARG A 339 10.00 -29.84 14.22
C ARG A 339 10.42 -31.09 15.00
N ASN A 340 11.26 -31.93 14.40
CA ASN A 340 11.68 -33.20 14.97
C ASN A 340 12.75 -33.07 16.08
N THR A 341 13.26 -31.87 16.33
CA THR A 341 14.24 -31.67 17.42
C THR A 341 13.60 -31.75 18.81
N PRO A 342 14.17 -32.53 19.76
CA PRO A 342 13.70 -32.53 21.14
C PRO A 342 13.98 -31.18 21.81
N ASP A 343 13.07 -30.75 22.70
CA ASP A 343 13.07 -29.45 23.39
C ASP A 343 13.10 -28.22 22.47
N TYR A 344 12.42 -28.31 21.31
CA TYR A 344 12.33 -27.21 20.35
C TYR A 344 11.82 -25.90 20.98
N PHE A 345 10.80 -25.97 21.83
CA PHE A 345 10.22 -24.80 22.48
C PHE A 345 11.24 -24.03 23.32
N ASN A 346 12.01 -24.71 24.18
CA ASN A 346 13.00 -24.06 25.04
C ASN A 346 14.19 -23.50 24.22
N LYS A 347 14.58 -24.17 23.14
CA LYS A 347 15.60 -23.66 22.22
C LYS A 347 15.15 -22.39 21.52
N LEU A 348 13.90 -22.35 21.06
CA LEU A 348 13.32 -21.18 20.41
C LEU A 348 13.24 -20.01 21.38
N VAL A 349 12.76 -20.24 22.60
CA VAL A 349 12.77 -19.23 23.68
C VAL A 349 14.19 -18.72 23.96
N GLY A 350 15.18 -19.62 24.01
CA GLY A 350 16.59 -19.25 24.22
C GLY A 350 17.18 -18.42 23.08
N SER A 351 16.67 -18.57 21.85
CA SER A 351 17.07 -17.77 20.69
C SER A 351 16.42 -16.37 20.67
N MET A 352 15.33 -16.17 21.42
CA MET A 352 14.66 -14.88 21.52
C MET A 352 15.48 -13.89 22.36
N ALA A 353 15.65 -12.68 21.82
CA ALA A 353 16.38 -11.57 22.42
C ALA A 353 17.77 -11.99 22.93
N PRO A 354 18.74 -12.30 22.03
CA PRO A 354 20.07 -12.76 22.43
C PRO A 354 20.88 -11.69 23.18
N THR A 355 20.52 -10.42 23.03
CA THR A 355 21.15 -9.30 23.74
C THR A 355 20.76 -9.25 25.22
N VAL A 356 19.62 -9.83 25.60
CA VAL A 356 19.11 -9.79 26.98
C VAL A 356 19.39 -11.12 27.67
N PHE A 357 20.04 -11.05 28.84
CA PHE A 357 20.30 -12.19 29.70
C PHE A 357 19.09 -12.50 30.59
N GLY A 358 18.81 -13.78 30.81
CA GLY A 358 17.75 -14.23 31.72
C GLY A 358 16.32 -14.11 31.19
N HIS A 359 15.37 -13.97 32.12
CA HIS A 359 13.93 -13.80 31.90
C HIS A 359 13.29 -14.78 30.90
N GLN A 360 13.49 -16.08 31.12
CA GLN A 360 12.95 -17.13 30.24
C GLN A 360 11.41 -17.08 30.14
N ASP A 361 10.72 -16.72 31.22
CA ASP A 361 9.25 -16.66 31.22
C ASP A 361 8.72 -15.48 30.41
N ILE A 362 9.41 -14.33 30.42
CA ILE A 362 9.05 -13.18 29.57
C ILE A 362 9.33 -13.51 28.11
N LYS A 363 10.46 -14.18 27.81
CA LYS A 363 10.77 -14.65 26.46
C LYS A 363 9.72 -15.63 25.93
N ARG A 364 9.25 -16.56 26.78
CA ARG A 364 8.12 -17.45 26.47
C ARG A 364 6.84 -16.69 26.18
N ALA A 365 6.51 -15.69 27.00
CA ALA A 365 5.31 -14.88 26.83
C ALA A 365 5.34 -14.07 25.52
N VAL A 366 6.46 -13.42 25.23
CA VAL A 366 6.65 -12.68 23.98
C VAL A 366 6.55 -13.63 22.79
N LEU A 367 7.16 -14.82 22.86
CA LEU A 367 7.03 -15.83 21.81
C LEU A 367 5.58 -16.27 21.58
N LEU A 368 4.82 -16.53 22.64
CA LEU A 368 3.40 -16.88 22.52
C LEU A 368 2.59 -15.74 21.91
N MET A 369 2.92 -14.49 22.25
CA MET A 369 2.34 -13.31 21.62
C MET A 369 2.68 -13.21 20.12
N LEU A 370 3.90 -13.59 19.69
CA LEU A 370 4.27 -13.62 18.27
C LEU A 370 3.50 -14.66 17.46
N LEU A 371 3.22 -15.81 18.06
CA LEU A 371 2.48 -16.90 17.41
C LEU A 371 0.97 -16.63 17.36
N GLY A 372 0.45 -15.86 18.32
CA GLY A 372 -0.96 -15.53 18.42
C GLY A 372 -1.84 -16.75 18.73
N GLY A 373 -3.15 -16.54 18.67
CA GLY A 373 -4.17 -17.57 18.80
C GLY A 373 -5.08 -17.62 17.59
N VAL A 374 -6.03 -18.56 17.58
CA VAL A 374 -7.02 -18.70 16.50
C VAL A 374 -8.22 -17.80 16.80
N HIS A 375 -8.51 -16.86 15.92
CA HIS A 375 -9.77 -16.10 15.95
C HIS A 375 -10.92 -17.04 15.62
N LYS A 376 -11.95 -17.07 16.47
CA LYS A 376 -13.12 -17.93 16.27
C LYS A 376 -14.37 -17.10 16.12
N THR A 377 -15.14 -17.39 15.08
CA THR A 377 -16.49 -16.86 14.92
C THR A 377 -17.47 -17.86 15.53
N THR A 378 -18.30 -17.43 16.47
CA THR A 378 -19.38 -18.29 16.98
C THR A 378 -20.48 -18.43 15.92
N HIS A 379 -21.34 -19.44 16.05
CA HIS A 379 -22.52 -19.60 15.19
C HIS A 379 -23.49 -18.39 15.23
N GLU A 380 -23.38 -17.54 16.25
CA GLU A 380 -24.18 -16.32 16.43
C GLU A 380 -23.53 -15.07 15.79
N GLY A 381 -22.40 -15.22 15.09
CA GLY A 381 -21.73 -14.12 14.39
C GLY A 381 -20.91 -13.19 15.29
N ILE A 382 -20.63 -13.59 16.54
CA ILE A 382 -19.75 -12.85 17.44
C ILE A 382 -18.32 -13.34 17.22
N ASN A 383 -17.40 -12.40 17.01
CA ASN A 383 -15.98 -12.68 16.86
C ASN A 383 -15.31 -12.75 18.22
N LEU A 384 -14.72 -13.90 18.54
CA LEU A 384 -13.87 -14.08 19.71
C LEU A 384 -12.42 -13.75 19.35
N ARG A 385 -11.82 -12.87 20.15
CA ARG A 385 -10.42 -12.46 20.04
C ARG A 385 -9.47 -13.65 20.25
N GLY A 386 -8.52 -13.83 19.34
CA GLY A 386 -7.41 -14.79 19.43
C GLY A 386 -6.08 -14.18 19.86
N ASP A 387 -5.96 -12.85 19.86
CA ASP A 387 -4.71 -12.12 20.15
C ASP A 387 -4.39 -12.12 21.64
N ILE A 388 -3.10 -12.26 22.00
CA ILE A 388 -2.63 -12.28 23.38
C ILE A 388 -2.02 -10.92 23.73
N ASN A 389 -2.51 -10.28 24.79
CA ASN A 389 -1.92 -9.04 25.28
C ASN A 389 -0.97 -9.31 26.44
N VAL A 390 0.24 -8.73 26.37
CA VAL A 390 1.30 -8.92 27.36
C VAL A 390 1.70 -7.58 27.97
N CYS A 391 1.72 -7.50 29.30
CA CYS A 391 2.22 -6.35 30.05
C CYS A 391 3.45 -6.73 30.87
N ILE A 392 4.52 -5.96 30.73
CA ILE A 392 5.76 -6.09 31.48
C ILE A 392 5.87 -4.91 32.46
N VAL A 393 5.76 -5.22 33.75
CA VAL A 393 5.98 -4.27 34.85
C VAL A 393 7.35 -4.54 35.44
N GLY A 394 8.03 -3.53 35.96
CA GLY A 394 9.26 -3.78 36.73
C GLY A 394 10.07 -2.53 37.05
N ASP A 395 11.22 -2.72 37.65
CA ASP A 395 12.06 -1.59 38.04
C ASP A 395 12.75 -0.96 36.81
N PRO A 396 13.15 0.33 36.88
CA PRO A 396 13.95 0.95 35.82
C PRO A 396 15.26 0.19 35.65
N SER A 397 15.82 0.22 34.44
CA SER A 397 17.06 -0.48 34.06
C SER A 397 16.94 -1.99 33.83
N CYS A 398 15.76 -2.60 33.98
CA CYS A 398 15.52 -4.03 33.70
C CYS A 398 15.40 -4.40 32.21
N ALA A 399 16.13 -3.76 31.29
CA ALA A 399 16.15 -4.04 29.84
C ALA A 399 14.77 -4.11 29.12
N LYS A 400 13.68 -3.64 29.73
CA LYS A 400 12.31 -3.75 29.17
C LYS A 400 12.18 -3.15 27.78
N SER A 401 12.62 -1.89 27.61
CA SER A 401 12.58 -1.20 26.31
C SER A 401 13.37 -1.94 25.23
N GLN A 402 14.36 -2.76 25.60
CA GLN A 402 15.10 -3.60 24.67
C GLN A 402 14.24 -4.75 24.14
N PHE A 403 13.39 -5.35 24.98
CA PHE A 403 12.41 -6.34 24.52
C PHE A 403 11.42 -5.73 23.53
N LEU A 404 10.86 -4.55 23.83
CA LEU A 404 9.94 -3.87 22.92
C LEU A 404 10.60 -3.54 21.58
N LYS A 405 11.82 -2.98 21.59
CA LYS A 405 12.56 -2.68 20.36
C LYS A 405 12.90 -3.92 19.55
N TYR A 406 13.23 -5.02 20.22
CA TYR A 406 13.53 -6.29 19.57
C TYR A 406 12.28 -6.90 18.91
N THR A 407 11.15 -6.95 19.64
CA THR A 407 9.87 -7.40 19.09
C THR A 407 9.43 -6.54 17.92
N ALA A 408 9.56 -5.22 18.04
CA ALA A 408 9.21 -4.27 16.99
C ALA A 408 10.11 -4.37 15.73
N GLY A 409 11.28 -5.01 15.85
CA GLY A 409 12.18 -5.25 14.72
C GLY A 409 11.94 -6.58 14.01
N ILE A 410 11.45 -7.60 14.73
CA ILE A 410 11.18 -8.93 14.17
C ILE A 410 9.85 -8.94 13.41
N VAL A 411 8.82 -8.37 14.01
CA VAL A 411 7.45 -8.57 13.54
C VAL A 411 7.16 -7.68 12.33
N PRO A 412 6.62 -8.24 11.22
CA PRO A 412 6.06 -7.41 10.18
C PRO A 412 4.93 -6.54 10.73
N ARG A 413 4.88 -5.25 10.35
CA ARG A 413 3.84 -4.32 10.76
C ARG A 413 3.78 -4.02 12.28
N SER A 414 4.88 -4.16 13.01
CA SER A 414 4.94 -3.66 14.39
C SER A 414 5.29 -2.18 14.46
N VAL A 415 4.66 -1.47 15.39
CA VAL A 415 4.93 -0.05 15.66
C VAL A 415 5.44 0.09 17.09
N TYR A 416 6.55 0.81 17.24
CA TYR A 416 7.07 1.21 18.55
C TYR A 416 6.63 2.63 18.86
N THR A 417 5.93 2.81 19.98
CA THR A 417 5.47 4.11 20.47
C THR A 417 5.84 4.30 21.93
N SER A 418 6.07 5.54 22.34
CA SER A 418 6.18 5.90 23.75
C SER A 418 4.89 6.59 24.18
N GLY A 419 4.31 6.13 25.29
CA GLY A 419 3.05 6.64 25.83
C GLY A 419 3.08 8.13 26.21
N LYS A 420 4.27 8.73 26.34
CA LYS A 420 4.44 10.16 26.60
C LYS A 420 4.52 11.00 25.32
N SER A 421 5.15 10.46 24.27
CA SER A 421 5.31 11.17 22.99
C SER A 421 4.10 11.01 22.07
N SER A 422 3.34 9.94 22.27
CA SER A 422 2.18 9.60 21.44
C SER A 422 0.92 10.15 22.10
N SER A 423 0.29 11.12 21.45
CA SER A 423 -1.03 11.61 21.85
C SER A 423 -2.14 10.66 21.39
N ALA A 424 -3.36 10.83 21.91
CA ALA A 424 -4.57 10.16 21.42
C ALA A 424 -4.65 10.15 19.89
N ALA A 425 -4.32 11.30 19.29
CA ALA A 425 -4.29 11.52 17.86
C ALA A 425 -3.22 10.68 17.13
N GLY A 426 -2.08 10.40 17.76
CA GLY A 426 -1.05 9.53 17.20
C GLY A 426 -1.32 8.04 17.41
N LEU A 427 -2.03 7.66 18.48
CA LEU A 427 -2.37 6.26 18.78
C LEU A 427 -3.58 5.77 17.99
N THR A 428 -4.64 6.59 17.96
CA THR A 428 -5.88 6.33 17.22
C THR A 428 -5.89 7.05 15.87
N ALA A 429 -6.97 6.92 15.10
CA ALA A 429 -7.13 7.73 13.89
C ALA A 429 -7.44 9.20 14.20
N THR A 430 -6.96 10.08 13.33
CA THR A 430 -7.29 11.50 13.35
C THR A 430 -8.09 11.88 12.12
N VAL A 431 -8.92 12.90 12.25
CA VAL A 431 -9.60 13.52 11.12
C VAL A 431 -8.82 14.78 10.77
N ALA A 432 -8.15 14.77 9.62
CA ALA A 432 -7.33 15.87 9.13
C ALA A 432 -7.96 16.47 7.87
N LYS A 433 -7.94 17.80 7.76
CA LYS A 433 -8.44 18.49 6.56
C LYS A 433 -7.36 18.50 5.48
N GLU A 434 -7.67 18.00 4.30
CA GLU A 434 -6.76 18.00 3.17
C GLU A 434 -6.68 19.42 2.54
N PRO A 435 -5.48 19.97 2.31
CA PRO A 435 -5.34 21.35 1.83
C PRO A 435 -5.74 21.54 0.35
N GLU A 436 -5.71 20.48 -0.47
CA GLU A 436 -6.06 20.57 -1.90
C GLU A 436 -7.57 20.52 -2.15
N THR A 437 -8.28 19.60 -1.48
CA THR A 437 -9.73 19.38 -1.65
C THR A 437 -10.55 20.16 -0.63
N GLY A 438 -9.97 20.48 0.52
CA GLY A 438 -10.67 21.05 1.65
C GLY A 438 -11.56 20.04 2.38
N GLU A 439 -11.45 18.75 2.08
CA GLU A 439 -12.26 17.68 2.68
C GLU A 439 -11.59 17.12 3.94
N PHE A 440 -12.42 16.52 4.80
CA PHE A 440 -11.94 15.85 6.00
C PHE A 440 -11.57 14.40 5.64
N CYS A 441 -10.29 14.07 5.73
CA CYS A 441 -9.80 12.71 5.53
C CYS A 441 -9.44 12.08 6.87
N ILE A 442 -9.59 10.77 6.96
CA ILE A 442 -9.10 9.98 8.10
C ILE A 442 -7.62 9.68 7.87
N GLU A 443 -6.81 9.92 8.90
CA GLU A 443 -5.41 9.55 8.96
C GLU A 443 -5.23 8.46 10.02
N ALA A 444 -4.66 7.33 9.60
CA ALA A 444 -4.44 6.17 10.45
C ALA A 444 -3.38 6.46 11.52
N GLY A 445 -3.68 6.10 12.77
CA GLY A 445 -2.73 6.16 13.89
C GLY A 445 -1.90 4.89 14.04
N ALA A 446 -1.02 4.88 15.03
CA ALA A 446 -0.10 3.77 15.31
C ALA A 446 -0.80 2.42 15.50
N LEU A 447 -1.97 2.37 16.17
CA LEU A 447 -2.71 1.13 16.37
C LEU A 447 -3.28 0.57 15.07
N MET A 448 -3.73 1.44 14.16
CA MET A 448 -4.29 0.99 12.87
C MET A 448 -3.19 0.57 11.89
N LEU A 449 -2.05 1.27 11.91
CA LEU A 449 -0.89 0.89 11.10
C LEU A 449 -0.34 -0.48 11.52
N ALA A 450 -0.57 -0.87 12.77
CA ALA A 450 -0.16 -2.14 13.34
C ALA A 450 -1.19 -3.28 13.19
N ASP A 451 -2.24 -3.13 12.35
CA ASP A 451 -3.24 -4.20 12.12
C ASP A 451 -2.56 -5.53 11.76
N ASN A 452 -3.04 -6.62 12.37
CA ASN A 452 -2.47 -7.98 12.37
C ASN A 452 -1.01 -8.09 12.85
N GLY A 453 -0.48 -7.04 13.46
CA GLY A 453 0.87 -6.97 14.01
C GLY A 453 0.86 -6.72 15.52
N ILE A 454 1.96 -6.14 16.00
CA ILE A 454 2.17 -5.86 17.43
C ILE A 454 2.40 -4.38 17.64
N CYS A 455 1.58 -3.78 18.51
CA CYS A 455 1.80 -2.42 18.99
C CYS A 455 2.60 -2.47 20.29
N CYS A 456 3.83 -1.99 20.22
CA CYS A 456 4.72 -1.87 21.37
C CYS A 456 4.57 -0.48 22.00
N ILE A 457 4.18 -0.42 23.27
CA ILE A 457 3.98 0.83 24.02
C ILE A 457 4.92 0.85 25.22
N ASP A 458 5.86 1.79 25.23
CA ASP A 458 6.70 2.06 26.40
C ASP A 458 6.07 3.14 27.29
N GLU A 459 6.43 3.14 28.58
CA GLU A 459 5.93 4.08 29.59
C GLU A 459 4.38 4.15 29.65
N PHE A 460 3.73 2.99 29.64
CA PHE A 460 2.28 2.89 29.65
C PHE A 460 1.62 3.58 30.88
N ASP A 461 2.35 3.67 32.00
CA ASP A 461 1.91 4.37 33.22
C ASP A 461 1.90 5.90 33.09
N LYS A 462 2.60 6.46 32.10
CA LYS A 462 2.69 7.91 31.85
C LYS A 462 1.69 8.43 30.82
N MET A 463 0.86 7.55 30.27
CA MET A 463 -0.14 7.89 29.27
C MET A 463 -1.35 8.62 29.90
N ASP A 464 -1.90 9.58 29.17
CA ASP A 464 -3.11 10.30 29.57
C ASP A 464 -4.35 9.40 29.58
N ILE A 465 -5.31 9.69 30.46
CA ILE A 465 -6.54 8.90 30.63
C ILE A 465 -7.37 8.85 29.33
N LYS A 466 -7.35 9.91 28.50
CA LYS A 466 -8.09 9.95 27.22
C LYS A 466 -7.59 8.88 26.24
N ASP A 467 -6.29 8.64 26.23
CA ASP A 467 -5.63 7.72 25.32
C ASP A 467 -5.84 6.28 25.81
N GLN A 468 -5.85 6.09 27.13
CA GLN A 468 -6.20 4.82 27.77
C GLN A 468 -7.63 4.36 27.45
N VAL A 469 -8.60 5.27 27.34
CA VAL A 469 -9.99 4.93 26.95
C VAL A 469 -10.04 4.37 25.53
N ALA A 470 -9.32 4.99 24.60
CA ALA A 470 -9.27 4.51 23.22
C ALA A 470 -8.59 3.13 23.09
N ILE A 471 -7.51 2.90 23.86
CA ILE A 471 -6.88 1.58 23.91
C ILE A 471 -7.82 0.56 24.52
N HIS A 472 -8.60 0.93 25.54
CA HIS A 472 -9.58 0.02 26.13
C HIS A 472 -10.65 -0.42 25.12
N GLU A 473 -11.13 0.48 24.25
CA GLU A 473 -12.02 0.14 23.13
C GLU A 473 -11.32 -0.81 22.14
N ALA A 474 -10.10 -0.48 21.72
CA ALA A 474 -9.32 -1.29 20.79
C ALA A 474 -9.00 -2.70 21.33
N MET A 475 -8.64 -2.85 22.60
CA MET A 475 -8.33 -4.14 23.23
C MET A 475 -9.56 -5.04 23.39
N GLU A 476 -10.74 -4.44 23.55
CA GLU A 476 -11.99 -5.16 23.77
C GLU A 476 -12.69 -5.56 22.48
N GLN A 477 -12.89 -4.58 21.60
CA GLN A 477 -13.68 -4.77 20.38
C GLN A 477 -12.81 -5.09 19.16
N GLN A 478 -11.49 -4.90 19.26
CA GLN A 478 -10.56 -4.97 18.12
C GLN A 478 -10.93 -4.01 16.98
N THR A 479 -11.70 -2.97 17.32
CA THR A 479 -12.16 -1.92 16.42
C THR A 479 -12.18 -0.60 17.17
N ILE A 480 -11.94 0.49 16.45
CA ILE A 480 -11.99 1.86 16.97
C ILE A 480 -13.08 2.59 16.20
N SER A 481 -14.08 3.11 16.92
CA SER A 481 -15.14 3.93 16.37
C SER A 481 -14.80 5.42 16.52
N ILE A 482 -14.91 6.18 15.43
CA ILE A 482 -14.65 7.63 15.42
C ILE A 482 -15.86 8.34 14.82
N THR A 483 -16.42 9.24 15.62
CA THR A 483 -17.47 10.17 15.20
C THR A 483 -16.94 11.59 15.35
N LYS A 484 -16.30 12.12 14.30
CA LYS A 484 -15.71 13.47 14.29
C LYS A 484 -15.91 14.13 12.93
N ALA A 485 -16.12 15.45 12.95
CA ALA A 485 -16.27 16.28 11.74
C ALA A 485 -17.32 15.78 10.72
N GLY A 486 -18.41 15.16 11.20
CA GLY A 486 -19.48 14.64 10.35
C GLY A 486 -19.21 13.24 9.77
N ILE A 487 -18.05 12.65 10.05
CA ILE A 487 -17.68 11.31 9.64
C ILE A 487 -17.90 10.36 10.82
N GLN A 488 -18.74 9.34 10.61
CA GLN A 488 -18.90 8.21 11.51
C GLN A 488 -18.26 7.00 10.83
N ALA A 489 -17.09 6.60 11.29
CA ALA A 489 -16.34 5.47 10.73
C ALA A 489 -15.88 4.52 11.84
N THR A 490 -15.96 3.23 11.55
CA THR A 490 -15.41 2.15 12.40
C THR A 490 -14.20 1.56 11.69
N LEU A 491 -13.06 1.58 12.34
CA LEU A 491 -11.78 1.14 11.80
C LEU A 491 -11.31 -0.09 12.56
N ASN A 492 -10.79 -1.08 11.85
CA ASN A 492 -10.31 -2.31 12.47
C ASN A 492 -8.91 -2.07 13.08
N ALA A 493 -8.68 -2.65 14.25
CA ALA A 493 -7.41 -2.57 14.98
C ALA A 493 -7.13 -3.91 15.67
N ARG A 494 -7.00 -4.97 14.87
CA ARG A 494 -6.66 -6.33 15.32
C ARG A 494 -5.18 -6.37 15.61
N THR A 495 -4.81 -5.89 16.79
CA THR A 495 -3.40 -5.77 17.18
C THR A 495 -3.18 -6.41 18.54
N SER A 496 -2.07 -7.12 18.66
CA SER A 496 -1.58 -7.56 19.96
C SER A 496 -0.81 -6.41 20.61
N ILE A 497 -1.09 -6.12 21.88
CA ILE A 497 -0.44 -5.04 22.61
C ILE A 497 0.65 -5.60 23.52
N LEU A 498 1.87 -5.09 23.34
CA LEU A 498 2.99 -5.28 24.26
C LEU A 498 3.22 -3.97 25.02
N ALA A 499 2.90 -3.95 26.32
CA ALA A 499 3.07 -2.77 27.16
C ALA A 499 4.25 -2.92 28.12
N ALA A 500 5.06 -1.88 28.28
CA ALA A 500 5.95 -1.72 29.43
C ALA A 500 5.44 -0.64 30.36
N ALA A 501 5.41 -0.95 31.66
CA ALA A 501 5.03 -0.02 32.71
C ALA A 501 6.08 -0.02 33.83
N ASN A 502 6.20 1.11 34.50
CA ASN A 502 7.03 1.26 35.70
C ASN A 502 6.15 1.35 36.96
N PRO A 503 6.60 0.83 38.10
CA PRO A 503 5.89 0.99 39.37
C PRO A 503 5.89 2.46 39.78
N VAL A 504 4.87 2.88 40.53
CA VAL A 504 4.63 4.30 40.88
C VAL A 504 5.82 4.92 41.62
N GLY A 505 6.45 4.16 42.52
CA GLY A 505 7.61 4.60 43.30
C GLY A 505 8.96 4.37 42.62
N GLY A 506 8.98 3.91 41.37
CA GLY A 506 10.21 3.48 40.68
C GLY A 506 10.82 2.17 41.18
N ARG A 507 10.44 1.69 42.37
CA ARG A 507 10.74 0.33 42.86
C ARG A 507 9.47 -0.43 43.19
N TYR A 508 9.50 -1.74 43.01
CA TYR A 508 8.40 -2.62 43.36
C TYR A 508 8.36 -2.96 44.86
N ASP A 509 7.37 -2.43 45.58
CA ASP A 509 7.14 -2.75 47.00
C ASP A 509 6.42 -4.10 47.14
N LYS A 510 7.13 -5.14 47.63
CA LYS A 510 6.54 -6.47 47.90
C LYS A 510 5.46 -6.46 49.01
N SER A 511 5.37 -5.39 49.80
CA SER A 511 4.42 -5.25 50.92
C SER A 511 3.01 -4.83 50.50
N LYS A 512 2.85 -4.27 49.29
CA LYS A 512 1.57 -3.79 48.75
C LYS A 512 1.09 -4.74 47.65
N PRO A 513 -0.23 -4.89 47.46
CA PRO A 513 -0.75 -5.68 46.35
C PRO A 513 -0.49 -4.95 45.03
N LEU A 514 -0.39 -5.72 43.94
CA LEU A 514 -0.07 -5.25 42.59
C LEU A 514 -0.91 -4.04 42.14
N LYS A 515 -2.20 -4.01 42.51
CA LYS A 515 -3.12 -2.92 42.19
C LYS A 515 -2.68 -1.55 42.69
N TYR A 516 -2.02 -1.47 43.85
CA TYR A 516 -1.53 -0.19 44.39
C TYR A 516 -0.11 0.13 43.92
N ASN A 517 0.65 -0.88 43.47
CA ASN A 517 2.00 -0.70 42.94
C ASN A 517 2.01 -0.13 41.52
N VAL A 518 0.92 -0.35 40.77
CA VAL A 518 0.77 0.04 39.38
C VAL A 518 -0.38 1.03 39.25
N ASN A 519 -0.13 2.20 38.67
CA ASN A 519 -1.15 3.24 38.44
C ASN A 519 -2.02 2.93 37.21
N LEU A 520 -2.63 1.75 37.18
CA LEU A 520 -3.49 1.32 36.07
C LEU A 520 -4.91 1.01 36.54
N PRO A 521 -5.94 1.44 35.79
CA PRO A 521 -7.33 1.06 36.06
C PRO A 521 -7.49 -0.47 36.05
N PRO A 522 -8.31 -1.04 36.95
CA PRO A 522 -8.55 -2.49 37.00
C PRO A 522 -9.18 -3.03 35.71
N ALA A 523 -9.94 -2.19 34.99
CA ALA A 523 -10.53 -2.55 33.70
C ALA A 523 -9.44 -2.92 32.67
N ILE A 524 -8.37 -2.12 32.57
CA ILE A 524 -7.27 -2.37 31.64
C ILE A 524 -6.43 -3.56 32.09
N LEU A 525 -6.15 -3.69 33.39
CA LEU A 525 -5.38 -4.80 33.93
C LEU A 525 -6.06 -6.15 33.64
N SER A 526 -7.39 -6.21 33.68
CA SER A 526 -8.16 -7.40 33.33
C SER A 526 -8.14 -7.75 31.84
N ARG A 527 -7.71 -6.85 30.95
CA ARG A 527 -7.61 -7.06 29.50
C ARG A 527 -6.23 -7.53 29.04
N PHE A 528 -5.25 -7.43 29.93
CA PHE A 528 -3.96 -8.06 29.74
C PHE A 528 -4.05 -9.51 30.18
N ASP A 529 -3.84 -10.43 29.24
CA ASP A 529 -3.91 -11.86 29.50
C ASP A 529 -2.71 -12.33 30.32
N LEU A 530 -1.55 -11.71 30.07
CA LEU A 530 -0.30 -11.99 30.77
C LEU A 530 0.27 -10.70 31.38
N VAL A 531 0.51 -10.71 32.69
CA VAL A 531 1.19 -9.64 33.42
C VAL A 531 2.42 -10.22 34.09
N TYR A 532 3.60 -9.79 33.65
CA TYR A 532 4.88 -10.19 34.24
C TYR A 532 5.49 -9.03 35.01
N VAL A 533 5.93 -9.30 36.25
CA VAL A 533 6.65 -8.34 37.09
C VAL A 533 8.11 -8.74 37.14
N MET A 534 8.98 -7.84 36.66
CA MET A 534 10.43 -7.93 36.78
C MET A 534 10.85 -7.20 38.05
N ILE A 535 11.37 -7.95 39.01
CA ILE A 535 11.88 -7.42 40.27
C ILE A 535 13.40 -7.41 40.18
N ASP A 536 14.01 -6.28 40.51
CA ASP A 536 15.46 -6.14 40.62
C ASP A 536 15.88 -6.42 42.06
N ASP A 537 16.32 -7.66 42.33
CA ASP A 537 16.89 -8.07 43.61
C ASP A 537 18.43 -8.12 43.47
N PRO A 538 19.20 -7.41 44.31
CA PRO A 538 20.66 -7.35 44.17
C PRO A 538 21.30 -8.69 44.56
N ASP A 539 21.89 -9.38 43.59
CA ASP A 539 22.64 -10.63 43.78
C ASP A 539 23.95 -10.62 42.98
N GLU A 540 25.06 -10.87 43.66
CA GLU A 540 26.41 -10.78 43.08
C GLU A 540 26.62 -11.80 41.95
N VAL A 541 26.03 -12.99 42.06
CA VAL A 541 26.19 -14.05 41.06
C VAL A 541 25.44 -13.70 39.78
N THR A 542 24.21 -13.23 39.89
CA THR A 542 23.44 -12.78 38.72
C THR A 542 24.08 -11.57 38.06
N ASP A 543 24.55 -10.60 38.86
CA ASP A 543 25.20 -9.38 38.35
C ASP A 543 26.49 -9.70 37.60
N TYR A 544 27.29 -10.65 38.12
CA TYR A 544 28.48 -11.15 37.43
C TYR A 544 28.14 -11.78 36.08
N HIS A 545 27.09 -12.62 36.02
CA HIS A 545 26.64 -13.22 34.77
C HIS A 545 26.10 -12.19 33.78
N ILE A 546 25.37 -11.18 34.26
CA ILE A 546 24.87 -10.06 33.43
C ILE A 546 26.05 -9.28 32.86
N ALA A 547 27.02 -8.90 33.70
CA ALA A 547 28.22 -8.18 33.26
C ALA A 547 29.02 -8.97 32.22
N HIS A 548 29.24 -10.26 32.47
CA HIS A 548 29.92 -11.14 31.53
C HIS A 548 29.16 -11.25 30.18
N HIS A 549 27.82 -11.32 30.22
CA HIS A 549 27.00 -11.33 29.01
C HIS A 549 27.10 -10.02 28.23
N ILE A 550 27.05 -8.87 28.91
CA ILE A 550 27.21 -7.55 28.30
C ILE A 550 28.58 -7.44 27.60
N VAL A 551 29.66 -7.86 28.27
CA VAL A 551 31.01 -7.88 27.68
C VAL A 551 31.05 -8.76 26.44
N ARG A 552 30.46 -9.95 26.50
CA ARG A 552 30.40 -10.89 25.36
C ARG A 552 29.65 -10.31 24.17
N VAL A 553 28.55 -9.61 24.41
CA VAL A 553 27.76 -8.95 23.34
C VAL A 553 28.58 -7.86 22.67
N HIS A 554 29.26 -7.01 23.45
CA HIS A 554 30.10 -5.93 22.90
C HIS A 554 31.30 -6.46 22.12
N GLN A 555 32.00 -7.48 22.65
CA GLN A 555 33.13 -8.12 21.95
C GLN A 555 32.73 -8.69 20.59
N LYS A 556 31.56 -9.33 20.50
CA LYS A 556 31.04 -9.85 19.22
C LYS A 556 30.66 -8.73 18.25
N HIS A 557 30.13 -7.63 18.75
CA HIS A 557 29.77 -6.47 17.92
C HIS A 557 31.01 -5.83 17.28
N GLU A 558 32.10 -5.74 18.03
CA GLU A 558 33.40 -5.25 17.56
C GLU A 558 34.08 -6.24 16.60
N ALA A 559 33.87 -7.54 16.81
CA ALA A 559 34.34 -8.56 15.87
C ALA A 559 33.61 -8.51 14.51
N LEU A 560 32.31 -8.24 14.49
CA LEU A 560 31.55 -8.12 13.24
C LEU A 560 31.92 -6.87 12.44
N THR A 561 32.19 -5.74 13.10
CA THR A 561 32.61 -4.50 12.43
C THR A 561 34.02 -4.60 11.82
N TRP A 562 34.92 -5.39 12.42
CA TRP A 562 36.26 -5.63 11.88
C TRP A 562 36.23 -6.47 10.59
N PHE A 563 35.38 -7.50 10.50
CA PHE A 563 35.24 -8.35 9.31
C PHE A 563 34.71 -7.56 8.11
N VAL A 564 33.66 -6.73 8.30
CA VAL A 564 33.10 -5.88 7.23
C VAL A 564 34.13 -4.86 6.72
N SER A 565 34.99 -4.31 7.59
CA SER A 565 36.07 -3.41 7.17
C SER A 565 37.19 -4.11 6.40
N LYS A 566 37.37 -5.43 6.58
CA LYS A 566 38.41 -6.19 5.87
C LYS A 566 37.98 -6.55 4.45
N ASP A 567 36.72 -6.96 4.26
CA ASP A 567 36.20 -7.30 2.93
C ASP A 567 36.08 -6.06 2.02
N MET A 568 35.82 -4.87 2.57
CA MET A 568 35.78 -3.63 1.79
C MET A 568 37.17 -3.14 1.35
N LYS A 569 38.26 -3.62 1.97
CA LYS A 569 39.64 -3.32 1.56
C LYS A 569 40.24 -4.30 0.55
N ILE A 570 39.54 -5.39 0.21
CA ILE A 570 40.02 -6.40 -0.75
C ILE A 570 39.50 -6.10 -2.19
N LYS A 571 38.68 -5.06 -2.38
CA LYS A 571 38.19 -4.59 -3.69
C LYS A 571 38.71 -3.20 -4.12
N CYS A 572 39.90 -2.79 -3.67
CA CYS A 572 40.63 -1.66 -4.27
C CYS A 572 41.96 -2.12 -4.86
#